data_AF-A0A962XXN6-F1
#
_entry.id   AF-A0A962XXN6-F1
#
_cell.length_a   1.000
_cell.length_b   1.000
_cell.length_c   1.000
_cell.angle_alpha   90.00
_cell.angle_beta   90.00
_cell.angle_gamma   90.00
#
_symmetry.space_group_name_H-M   'P 1'
#
loop_
_entity.id
_entity.type
_entity.pdbx_description
1 polymer ?
#
loop_
_entity_poly.entity_id
_entity_poly.type
_entity_poly.pdbx_seq_one_letter_code
_entity_poly.pdbx_strand_id
1 'polypeptide(L)'
;MSNVAELLGANAEYLLRHICTTIPKEALHLPGPDFVDRIFASSDRNNRVLVNLQRLFGGGRLAGTGFLSILPVDQGIEHSGGASFAKNPMYFDPENIVKLAVEGGCNAVASTFGVLGMVARKYAHKIPFLVKINHNELLTYPNKADQILWGTIREAHDMGCAAVG
;
A
#
# COMPACT_ATOMS: atom_id res chain seq x y z
N MET A 1 -9.32 7.48 -25.14
CA MET A 1 -8.35 6.62 -24.41
C MET A 1 -7.47 5.97 -25.47
N SER A 2 -6.16 6.14 -25.41
CA SER A 2 -5.24 5.52 -26.38
C SER A 2 -5.15 4.01 -26.13
N ASN A 3 -5.00 3.23 -27.21
CA ASN A 3 -4.85 1.80 -27.13
C ASN A 3 -3.43 1.48 -26.60
N VAL A 4 -3.29 0.57 -25.63
CA VAL A 4 -1.97 0.19 -25.07
C VAL A 4 -1.01 -0.27 -26.17
N ALA A 5 -1.50 -0.97 -27.19
CA ALA A 5 -0.68 -1.37 -28.32
C ALA A 5 -0.13 -0.18 -29.13
N GLU A 6 -0.89 0.91 -29.23
CA GLU A 6 -0.48 2.13 -29.93
C GLU A 6 0.65 2.86 -29.17
N LEU A 7 0.54 2.94 -27.85
CA LEU A 7 1.59 3.51 -26.99
C LEU A 7 2.90 2.72 -27.05
N LEU A 8 2.80 1.40 -27.19
CA LEU A 8 3.96 0.51 -27.26
C LEU A 8 4.59 0.44 -28.66
N GLY A 9 3.87 0.86 -29.70
CA GLY A 9 4.35 0.94 -31.07
C GLY A 9 4.96 -0.38 -31.55
N ALA A 10 6.19 -0.31 -32.09
CA ALA A 10 6.90 -1.48 -32.62
C ALA A 10 7.18 -2.58 -31.57
N ASN A 11 7.19 -2.25 -30.27
CA ASN A 11 7.43 -3.20 -29.20
C ASN A 11 6.17 -3.93 -28.72
N ALA A 12 4.99 -3.52 -29.20
CA ALA A 12 3.70 -4.03 -28.70
C ALA A 12 3.60 -5.55 -28.80
N GLU A 13 3.95 -6.12 -29.95
CA GLU A 13 3.87 -7.56 -30.19
C GLU A 13 4.82 -8.33 -29.25
N TYR A 14 6.06 -7.86 -29.12
CA TYR A 14 7.05 -8.48 -28.25
C TYR A 14 6.63 -8.44 -26.77
N LEU A 15 6.20 -7.28 -26.26
CA LEU A 15 5.90 -7.10 -24.84
C LEU A 15 4.55 -7.72 -24.42
N LEU A 16 3.51 -7.58 -25.24
CA LEU A 16 2.16 -8.05 -24.88
C LEU A 16 1.97 -9.54 -25.11
N ARG A 17 2.77 -10.16 -26.00
CA ARG A 17 2.71 -11.61 -26.28
C ARG A 17 3.88 -12.40 -25.72
N HIS A 18 4.78 -11.79 -24.95
CA HIS A 18 5.87 -12.52 -24.33
C HIS A 18 5.33 -13.62 -23.40
N ILE A 19 5.77 -14.85 -23.63
CA ILE A 19 5.56 -15.98 -22.73
C ILE A 19 6.94 -16.46 -22.30
N CYS A 20 7.23 -16.37 -21.00
CA CYS A 20 8.46 -16.92 -20.45
C CYS A 20 8.42 -18.46 -20.52
N THR A 21 9.40 -19.06 -21.19
CA THR A 21 9.50 -20.52 -21.35
C THR A 21 10.50 -21.16 -20.37
N THR A 22 11.24 -20.36 -19.61
CA THR A 22 12.30 -20.84 -18.72
C THR A 22 11.75 -21.49 -17.45
N ILE A 23 10.76 -20.87 -16.81
CA ILE A 23 10.12 -21.39 -15.59
C ILE A 23 8.61 -21.51 -15.87
N PRO A 24 8.01 -22.71 -15.75
CA PRO A 24 6.59 -22.89 -15.98
C PRO A 24 5.78 -22.16 -14.90
N LYS A 25 4.65 -21.56 -15.29
CA LYS A 25 3.77 -20.82 -14.37
C LYS A 25 3.21 -21.70 -13.25
N GLU A 26 3.05 -23.00 -13.52
CA GLU A 26 2.57 -24.03 -12.60
C GLU A 26 3.54 -24.27 -11.44
N ALA A 27 4.82 -23.90 -11.60
CA ALA A 27 5.81 -23.97 -10.52
C ALA A 27 5.78 -22.73 -9.61
N LEU A 28 4.88 -21.77 -9.83
CA LEU A 28 4.78 -20.53 -9.09
C LEU A 28 3.50 -20.46 -8.26
N HIS A 29 3.58 -19.79 -7.11
CA HIS A 29 2.41 -19.39 -6.34
C HIS A 29 1.80 -18.12 -6.95
N LEU A 30 0.92 -18.29 -7.93
CA LEU A 30 0.30 -17.17 -8.63
C LEU A 30 -0.83 -16.53 -7.81
N PRO A 31 -1.01 -15.20 -7.93
CA PRO A 31 -2.18 -14.48 -7.43
C PRO A 31 -3.50 -15.09 -7.89
N GLY A 32 -4.48 -15.11 -7.01
CA GLY A 32 -5.84 -15.54 -7.31
C GLY A 32 -6.83 -15.20 -6.20
N PRO A 33 -8.14 -15.43 -6.40
CA PRO A 33 -9.17 -15.20 -5.40
C PRO A 33 -8.97 -16.03 -4.11
N ASP A 34 -8.30 -17.18 -4.23
CA ASP A 34 -8.01 -18.12 -3.15
C ASP A 34 -6.63 -17.89 -2.52
N PHE A 35 -5.91 -16.82 -2.87
CA PHE A 35 -4.49 -16.68 -2.54
C PHE A 35 -4.20 -16.74 -1.04
N VAL A 36 -5.07 -16.15 -0.21
CA VAL A 36 -4.91 -16.17 1.25
C VAL A 36 -5.02 -17.59 1.79
N ASP A 37 -6.05 -18.32 1.39
CA ASP A 37 -6.30 -19.70 1.84
C ASP A 37 -5.27 -20.69 1.29
N ARG A 38 -4.92 -20.55 0.01
CA ARG A 38 -3.99 -21.45 -0.67
C ARG A 38 -2.54 -21.26 -0.21
N ILE A 39 -2.13 -20.02 0.06
CA ILE A 39 -0.71 -19.69 0.33
C ILE A 39 -0.42 -19.40 1.80
N PHE A 40 -1.27 -18.60 2.47
CA PHE A 40 -0.96 -18.11 3.81
C PHE A 40 -1.61 -18.94 4.92
N ALA A 41 -2.77 -19.57 4.69
CA ALA A 41 -3.47 -20.30 5.75
C ALA A 41 -2.72 -21.52 6.28
N SER A 42 -1.82 -22.10 5.49
CA SER A 42 -0.95 -23.22 5.88
C SER A 42 0.35 -22.79 6.56
N SER A 43 0.61 -21.48 6.70
CA SER A 43 1.83 -20.93 7.30
C SER A 43 1.72 -20.74 8.82
N ASP A 44 2.77 -20.18 9.42
CA ASP A 44 2.81 -19.81 10.85
C ASP A 44 2.05 -18.52 11.19
N ARG A 45 1.41 -17.88 10.21
CA ARG A 45 0.67 -16.64 10.42
C ARG A 45 -0.54 -16.88 11.30
N ASN A 46 -0.62 -16.13 12.38
CA ASN A 46 -1.77 -16.22 13.28
C ASN A 46 -3.06 -15.77 12.59
N ASN A 47 -4.20 -16.20 13.14
CA ASN A 47 -5.53 -15.93 12.57
C ASN A 47 -5.81 -14.43 12.36
N ARG A 48 -5.27 -13.54 13.21
CA ARG A 48 -5.48 -12.08 13.05
C ARG A 48 -4.73 -11.54 11.83
N VAL A 49 -3.54 -12.06 11.54
CA VAL A 49 -2.81 -11.74 10.32
C VAL A 49 -3.58 -12.23 9.10
N LEU A 50 -4.10 -13.46 9.12
CA LEU A 50 -4.93 -13.99 8.02
C LEU A 50 -6.18 -13.13 7.78
N VAL A 51 -6.86 -12.70 8.84
CA VAL A 51 -8.00 -11.76 8.74
C VAL A 51 -7.58 -10.44 8.10
N ASN A 52 -6.45 -9.86 8.49
CA ASN A 52 -5.97 -8.62 7.89
C ASN A 52 -5.52 -8.81 6.42
N LEU A 53 -4.89 -9.93 6.08
CA LEU A 53 -4.60 -10.29 4.69
C LEU A 53 -5.89 -10.40 3.88
N GLN A 54 -6.92 -11.04 4.42
CA GLN A 54 -8.22 -11.13 3.75
C GLN A 54 -8.85 -9.75 3.54
N ARG A 55 -8.75 -8.84 4.51
CA ARG A 55 -9.20 -7.45 4.38
C ARG A 55 -8.44 -6.71 3.28
N LEU A 56 -7.13 -6.93 3.17
CA LEU A 56 -6.28 -6.32 2.13
C LEU A 56 -6.63 -6.87 0.73
N PHE A 57 -6.63 -8.18 0.56
CA PHE A 57 -6.91 -8.82 -0.75
C PHE A 57 -8.38 -8.77 -1.17
N GLY A 58 -9.30 -8.54 -0.22
CA GLY A 58 -10.74 -8.44 -0.47
C GLY A 58 -11.26 -7.00 -0.66
N GLY A 59 -10.42 -5.98 -0.49
CA GLY A 59 -10.80 -4.57 -0.62
C GLY A 59 -10.49 -3.97 -2.00
N GLY A 60 -11.16 -2.87 -2.34
CA GLY A 60 -10.84 -2.06 -3.53
C GLY A 60 -11.16 -2.72 -4.87
N ARG A 61 -10.66 -2.13 -5.96
CA ARG A 61 -10.91 -2.54 -7.35
C ARG A 61 -10.28 -3.89 -7.69
N LEU A 62 -9.19 -4.25 -7.02
CA LEU A 62 -8.49 -5.53 -7.23
C LEU A 62 -8.93 -6.63 -6.28
N ALA A 63 -10.05 -6.43 -5.55
CA ALA A 63 -10.61 -7.42 -4.65
C ALA A 63 -10.77 -8.79 -5.34
N GLY A 64 -10.28 -9.85 -4.69
CA GLY A 64 -10.42 -11.23 -5.21
C GLY A 64 -9.55 -11.56 -6.43
N THR A 65 -8.66 -10.65 -6.87
CA THR A 65 -7.71 -10.96 -7.97
C THR A 65 -6.42 -11.61 -7.46
N GLY A 66 -6.16 -11.50 -6.14
CA GLY A 66 -4.88 -11.84 -5.52
C GLY A 66 -3.79 -10.78 -5.71
N PHE A 67 -4.08 -9.67 -6.41
CA PHE A 67 -3.19 -8.51 -6.49
C PHE A 67 -3.59 -7.44 -5.47
N LEU A 68 -2.63 -6.59 -5.09
CA LEU A 68 -2.84 -5.46 -4.19
C LEU A 68 -2.46 -4.15 -4.88
N SER A 69 -3.34 -3.17 -4.76
CA SER A 69 -3.09 -1.76 -5.07
C SER A 69 -3.11 -0.98 -3.77
N ILE A 70 -1.95 -0.51 -3.34
CA ILE A 70 -1.80 0.32 -2.14
C ILE A 70 -1.47 1.73 -2.61
N LEU A 71 -2.07 2.75 -2.01
CA LEU A 71 -1.67 4.15 -2.21
C LEU A 71 -0.64 4.54 -1.14
N PRO A 72 0.68 4.60 -1.45
CA PRO A 72 1.68 5.05 -0.50
C PRO A 72 1.84 6.57 -0.54
N VAL A 73 1.59 7.23 0.58
CA VAL A 73 1.76 8.67 0.78
C VAL A 73 2.41 8.92 2.14
N ASP A 74 3.72 8.73 2.22
CA ASP A 74 4.55 9.03 3.39
C ASP A 74 5.56 10.15 3.12
N GLN A 75 5.62 10.70 1.89
CA GLN A 75 6.61 11.70 1.52
C GLN A 75 6.54 13.02 2.31
N GLY A 76 5.39 13.32 2.93
CA GLY A 76 5.20 14.57 3.68
C GLY A 76 6.19 14.74 4.83
N ILE A 77 6.74 13.64 5.31
CA ILE A 77 7.82 13.61 6.30
C ILE A 77 9.18 13.35 5.63
N GLU A 78 9.26 12.55 4.56
CA GLU A 78 10.53 12.23 3.86
C GLU A 78 11.13 13.44 3.17
N HIS A 79 10.29 14.28 2.59
CA HIS A 79 10.70 15.42 1.78
C HIS A 79 10.17 16.76 2.31
N SER A 80 9.57 16.77 3.50
CA SER A 80 8.75 17.86 4.07
C SER A 80 7.41 18.10 3.38
N GLY A 81 6.40 18.49 4.15
CA GLY A 81 5.06 18.77 3.63
C GLY A 81 5.03 19.89 2.59
N GLY A 82 5.94 20.87 2.71
CA GLY A 82 6.09 21.94 1.72
C GLY A 82 6.49 21.39 0.34
N ALA A 83 7.53 20.56 0.26
CA ALA A 83 7.95 19.99 -1.01
C ALA A 83 6.91 19.00 -1.58
N SER A 84 6.23 18.26 -0.70
CA SER A 84 5.29 17.21 -1.09
C SER A 84 3.93 17.74 -1.53
N PHE A 85 3.39 18.75 -0.85
CA PHE A 85 1.98 19.13 -0.97
C PHE A 85 1.77 20.57 -1.45
N ALA A 86 2.80 21.41 -1.57
CA ALA A 86 2.61 22.79 -2.06
C ALA A 86 2.02 22.86 -3.48
N LYS A 87 2.30 21.88 -4.36
CA LYS A 87 1.71 21.83 -5.71
C LYS A 87 0.20 21.60 -5.68
N ASN A 88 -0.31 20.90 -4.67
CA ASN A 88 -1.73 20.72 -4.46
C ASN A 88 -2.08 20.83 -2.96
N PRO A 89 -2.35 22.05 -2.48
CA PRO A 89 -2.47 22.34 -1.05
C PRO A 89 -3.57 21.57 -0.31
N MET A 90 -4.54 20.99 -1.01
CA MET A 90 -5.57 20.17 -0.35
C MET A 90 -4.95 18.96 0.40
N TYR A 91 -3.79 18.47 -0.03
CA TYR A 91 -3.13 17.31 0.59
C TYR A 91 -2.34 17.65 1.87
N PHE A 92 -2.32 18.92 2.29
CA PHE A 92 -1.94 19.24 3.67
C PHE A 92 -2.99 18.73 4.68
N ASP A 93 -4.25 18.53 4.26
CA ASP A 93 -5.25 17.83 5.06
C ASP A 93 -5.08 16.30 4.88
N PRO A 94 -4.72 15.57 5.95
CA PRO A 94 -4.54 14.12 5.92
C PRO A 94 -5.74 13.34 5.37
N GLU A 95 -6.96 13.85 5.56
CA GLU A 95 -8.18 13.17 5.10
C GLU A 95 -8.21 13.01 3.57
N ASN A 96 -7.65 13.97 2.83
CA ASN A 96 -7.69 13.94 1.36
C ASN A 96 -6.81 12.83 0.78
N ILE A 97 -5.78 12.39 1.50
CA ILE A 97 -4.98 11.19 1.14
C ILE A 97 -5.86 9.94 1.18
N VAL A 98 -6.65 9.79 2.26
CA VAL A 98 -7.52 8.62 2.43
C VAL A 98 -8.70 8.65 1.46
N LYS A 99 -9.28 9.83 1.21
CA LYS A 99 -10.32 10.00 0.17
C LYS A 99 -9.80 9.58 -1.19
N LEU A 100 -8.60 10.03 -1.57
CA LEU A 100 -7.98 9.64 -2.83
C LEU A 100 -7.81 8.12 -2.93
N ALA A 101 -7.38 7.44 -1.86
CA ALA A 101 -7.24 5.99 -1.86
C ALA A 101 -8.60 5.28 -2.06
N VAL A 102 -9.64 5.76 -1.39
CA VAL A 102 -11.01 5.20 -1.50
C VAL A 102 -11.57 5.43 -2.91
N GLU A 103 -11.49 6.66 -3.43
CA GLU A 103 -11.95 7.01 -4.78
C GLU A 103 -11.14 6.30 -5.88
N GLY A 104 -9.83 6.15 -5.64
CA GLY A 104 -8.92 5.40 -6.50
C GLY A 104 -9.21 3.90 -6.53
N GLY A 105 -10.04 3.39 -5.62
CA GLY A 105 -10.35 1.97 -5.48
C GLY A 105 -9.15 1.15 -5.02
N CYS A 106 -8.29 1.72 -4.18
CA CYS A 106 -7.14 1.01 -3.61
C CYS A 106 -7.59 -0.06 -2.60
N ASN A 107 -6.83 -1.13 -2.51
CA ASN A 107 -6.96 -2.16 -1.47
C ASN A 107 -6.63 -1.61 -0.09
N ALA A 108 -5.67 -0.67 -0.01
CA ALA A 108 -5.22 -0.06 1.22
C ALA A 108 -4.62 1.33 0.97
N VAL A 109 -4.49 2.10 2.05
CA VAL A 109 -3.71 3.35 2.08
C VAL A 109 -2.54 3.18 3.03
N ALA A 110 -1.36 3.58 2.57
CA ALA A 110 -0.15 3.62 3.39
C ALA A 110 0.26 5.07 3.64
N SER A 111 0.49 5.43 4.90
CA SER A 111 0.94 6.77 5.27
C SER A 111 1.53 6.77 6.70
N THR A 112 2.03 7.91 7.13
CA THR A 112 2.66 8.07 8.45
C THR A 112 1.68 7.83 9.59
N PHE A 113 2.23 7.48 10.74
CA PHE A 113 1.48 7.30 11.98
C PHE A 113 0.56 8.49 12.31
N GLY A 114 1.07 9.71 12.23
CA GLY A 114 0.28 10.92 12.51
C GLY A 114 -0.86 11.14 11.50
N VAL A 115 -0.58 10.99 10.20
CA VAL A 115 -1.57 11.18 9.12
C VAL A 115 -2.73 10.22 9.28
N LEU A 116 -2.45 8.93 9.45
CA LEU A 116 -3.50 7.92 9.63
C LEU A 116 -4.20 8.08 11.00
N GLY A 117 -3.46 8.44 12.04
CA GLY A 117 -3.97 8.68 13.39
C GLY A 117 -5.05 9.75 13.43
N MET A 118 -4.89 10.84 12.66
CA MET A 118 -5.85 11.95 12.62
C MET A 118 -7.24 11.53 12.09
N VAL A 119 -7.32 10.44 11.32
CA VAL A 119 -8.56 10.04 10.62
C VAL A 119 -8.96 8.58 10.88
N ALA A 120 -8.25 7.88 11.76
CA ALA A 120 -8.41 6.44 12.03
C ALA A 120 -9.85 6.06 12.37
N ARG A 121 -10.47 6.75 13.33
CA ARG A 121 -11.86 6.45 13.75
C ARG A 121 -12.88 6.58 12.61
N LYS A 122 -12.60 7.43 11.62
CA LYS A 122 -13.50 7.71 10.50
C LYS A 122 -13.34 6.71 9.34
N TYR A 123 -12.15 6.12 9.17
CA TYR A 123 -11.82 5.36 7.96
C TYR A 123 -11.18 3.98 8.15
N ALA A 124 -10.56 3.65 9.28
CA ALA A 124 -9.82 2.37 9.43
C ALA A 124 -10.72 1.13 9.28
N HIS A 125 -12.04 1.27 9.49
CA HIS A 125 -13.04 0.24 9.27
C HIS A 125 -13.61 0.21 7.83
N LYS A 126 -13.26 1.18 6.99
CA LYS A 126 -13.74 1.32 5.59
C LYS A 126 -12.68 0.96 4.56
N ILE A 127 -11.42 1.29 4.84
CA ILE A 127 -10.27 0.93 4.02
C ILE A 127 -9.12 0.49 4.94
N PRO A 128 -8.44 -0.63 4.63
CA PRO A 128 -7.24 -1.05 5.36
C PRO A 128 -6.17 0.04 5.41
N PHE A 129 -5.67 0.30 6.62
CA PHE A 129 -4.55 1.19 6.88
C PHE A 129 -3.26 0.38 7.00
N LEU A 130 -2.22 0.82 6.31
CA LEU A 130 -0.84 0.34 6.47
C LEU A 130 0.01 1.50 7.00
N VAL A 131 0.35 1.45 8.28
CA VAL A 131 1.08 2.58 8.89
C VAL A 131 2.57 2.46 8.65
N LYS A 132 3.17 3.53 8.11
CA LYS A 132 4.61 3.72 8.09
C LYS A 132 5.05 4.15 9.48
N ILE A 133 5.69 3.25 10.23
CA ILE A 133 5.98 3.46 11.67
C ILE A 133 7.33 4.12 11.93
N ASN A 134 8.25 4.01 10.99
CA ASN A 134 9.59 4.59 11.06
C ASN A 134 9.81 5.65 10.00
N HIS A 135 10.81 6.49 10.24
CA HIS A 135 11.22 7.52 9.31
C HIS A 135 12.71 7.85 9.44
N ASN A 136 13.32 8.39 8.38
CA ASN A 136 14.67 8.97 8.41
C ASN A 136 14.74 10.27 9.23
N GLU A 137 15.85 10.48 9.95
CA GLU A 137 16.18 11.76 10.57
C GLU A 137 16.72 12.77 9.53
N LEU A 138 16.12 13.96 9.44
CA LEU A 138 16.40 14.95 8.38
C LEU A 138 17.01 16.27 8.89
N LEU A 139 17.13 16.47 10.21
CA LEU A 139 17.57 17.73 10.82
C LEU A 139 19.07 17.74 11.18
N THR A 140 19.81 16.67 10.87
CA THR A 140 21.26 16.56 11.16
C THR A 140 22.09 16.61 9.88
N TYR A 141 23.16 17.41 9.88
CA TYR A 141 24.17 17.42 8.83
C TYR A 141 25.55 16.97 9.36
N PRO A 142 26.25 16.02 8.70
CA PRO A 142 25.82 15.28 7.52
C PRO A 142 24.65 14.35 7.84
N ASN A 143 23.82 14.07 6.83
CA ASN A 143 22.65 13.21 6.98
C ASN A 143 23.06 11.84 7.53
N LYS A 144 22.31 11.35 8.52
CA LYS A 144 22.44 10.01 9.07
C LYS A 144 21.25 9.17 8.63
N ALA A 145 21.49 7.93 8.21
CA ALA A 145 20.43 6.97 7.92
C ALA A 145 19.97 6.30 9.22
N ASP A 146 19.31 7.07 10.08
CA ASP A 146 18.72 6.58 11.33
C ASP A 146 17.19 6.50 11.21
N GLN A 147 16.63 5.33 11.55
CA GLN A 147 15.21 5.01 11.37
C GLN A 147 14.49 5.15 12.71
N ILE A 148 13.96 6.34 12.96
CA ILE A 148 13.30 6.67 14.22
C ILE A 148 11.86 6.16 14.18
N LEU A 149 11.47 5.41 15.22
CA LEU A 149 10.09 4.95 15.41
C LEU A 149 9.23 6.08 15.98
N TRP A 150 8.13 6.40 15.33
CA TRP A 150 7.21 7.48 15.70
C TRP A 150 5.92 6.98 16.39
N GLY A 151 5.88 5.68 16.68
CA GLY A 151 4.79 5.03 17.41
C GLY A 151 5.15 3.57 17.70
N THR A 152 4.21 2.86 18.30
CA THR A 152 4.35 1.44 18.63
C THR A 152 3.39 0.58 17.81
N ILE A 153 3.72 -0.71 17.69
CA ILE A 153 2.84 -1.70 17.05
C ILE A 153 1.48 -1.77 17.78
N ARG A 154 1.47 -1.57 19.11
CA ARG A 154 0.24 -1.54 19.90
C ARG A 154 -0.65 -0.37 19.49
N GLU A 155 -0.10 0.83 19.36
CA GLU A 155 -0.89 1.99 18.95
C GLU A 155 -1.42 1.86 17.52
N ALA A 156 -0.60 1.33 16.60
CA ALA A 156 -1.04 1.02 15.25
C ALA A 156 -2.23 0.02 15.24
N HIS A 157 -2.13 -1.02 16.07
CA HIS A 157 -3.21 -1.98 16.26
C HIS A 157 -4.47 -1.32 16.83
N ASP A 158 -4.33 -0.48 17.86
CA ASP A 158 -5.44 0.19 18.54
C ASP A 158 -6.13 1.24 17.64
N MET A 159 -5.40 1.80 16.67
CA MET A 159 -5.95 2.63 15.59
C MET A 159 -6.77 1.82 14.56
N GLY A 160 -6.69 0.49 14.58
CA GLY A 160 -7.36 -0.39 13.63
C GLY A 160 -6.57 -0.64 12.34
N CYS A 161 -5.26 -0.35 12.33
CA CYS A 161 -4.42 -0.63 11.17
C CYS A 161 -4.39 -2.13 10.85
N ALA A 162 -4.42 -2.44 9.55
CA ALA A 162 -4.32 -3.82 9.06
C ALA A 162 -2.86 -4.29 8.97
N ALA A 163 -1.92 -3.36 8.75
CA ALA A 163 -0.51 -3.64 8.59
C ALA A 163 0.37 -2.48 9.07
N VAL A 164 1.66 -2.76 9.20
CA VAL A 164 2.74 -1.81 9.53
C VAL A 164 3.85 -1.99 8.49
N GLY A 165 4.49 -0.90 8.06
CA GLY A 165 5.64 -0.89 7.16
C GLY A 165 6.67 0.19 7.51
#